data_AF-A0A352LTD5-F1
#
_entry.id   AF-A0A352LTD5-F1
#
_cell.length_a   1.000
_cell.length_b   1.000
_cell.length_c   1.000
_cell.angle_alpha   90.00
_cell.angle_beta   90.00
_cell.angle_gamma   90.00
#
_symmetry.space_group_name_H-M   'P 1'
#
loop_
_entity.id
_entity.type
_entity.pdbx_description
1 polymer ?
#
loop_
_entity_poly.entity_id
_entity_poly.type
_entity_poly.pdbx_seq_one_letter_code
_entity_poly.pdbx_strand_id
1 'polypeptide(L)'
;AAIFKEVEVDANLSAEETIKFLRFNLAQQVSDSKTDISFDYQVIDSPTPTNSNTTLQVIAVRHERVGKLVALLQAANLKPKIIDVDVYALERAVRWQLKNIEGLVAIINIDYGNIFIVVIDSKKIVYVYEDFVGNESLGSIVQVVEQLDLKLQLLHSVLSQPLGQIILAGEKAVLFGLDDAVNSQLNIHTMIANPFLGMQLSPAVSQELIQKIAPKMLISCGLALRVDDEYKN
;
A
#
# COMPACT_ATOMS: atom_id res chain seq x y z
N ALA A 1 -0.85 -7.96 -10.22
CA ALA A 1 -0.38 -7.01 -9.20
C ALA A 1 0.82 -6.22 -9.73
N ALA A 2 1.23 -5.14 -9.06
CA ALA A 2 2.57 -4.59 -9.26
C ALA A 2 3.57 -5.47 -8.50
N ILE A 3 4.82 -5.54 -8.94
CA ILE A 3 5.91 -6.19 -8.20
C ILE A 3 6.75 -5.13 -7.52
N PHE A 4 7.25 -5.45 -6.32
CA PHE A 4 8.21 -4.66 -5.57
C PHE A 4 9.52 -5.44 -5.53
N LYS A 5 10.63 -4.81 -5.93
CA LYS A 5 11.91 -5.49 -5.98
C LYS A 5 13.06 -4.56 -5.62
N GLU A 6 13.96 -5.05 -4.78
CA GLU A 6 15.27 -4.43 -4.58
C GLU A 6 16.23 -4.89 -5.67
N VAL A 7 16.89 -3.92 -6.31
CA VAL A 7 17.82 -4.16 -7.41
C VAL A 7 19.08 -3.37 -7.15
N GLU A 8 20.21 -4.07 -7.02
CA GLU A 8 21.53 -3.45 -7.01
C GLU A 8 21.93 -3.03 -8.42
N VAL A 9 22.43 -1.81 -8.54
CA VAL A 9 22.88 -1.20 -9.80
C VAL A 9 24.20 -0.48 -9.55
N ASP A 10 25.11 -0.50 -10.52
CA ASP A 10 26.33 0.33 -10.47
C ASP A 10 25.95 1.81 -10.41
N ALA A 11 26.42 2.54 -9.39
CA ALA A 11 26.07 3.93 -9.18
C ALA A 11 26.66 4.88 -10.24
N ASN A 12 27.58 4.40 -11.09
CA ASN A 12 28.15 5.19 -12.19
C ASN A 12 27.27 5.18 -13.45
N LEU A 13 26.22 4.36 -13.52
CA LEU A 13 25.31 4.35 -14.67
C LEU A 13 24.56 5.69 -14.77
N SER A 14 24.43 6.19 -15.99
CA SER A 14 23.52 7.29 -16.28
C SER A 14 22.06 6.86 -16.10
N ALA A 15 21.16 7.83 -15.91
CA ALA A 15 19.72 7.54 -15.77
C ALA A 15 19.16 6.71 -16.94
N GLU A 16 19.60 6.97 -18.18
CA GLU A 16 19.18 6.18 -19.34
C GLU A 16 19.67 4.74 -19.29
N GLU A 17 20.90 4.51 -18.81
CA GLU A 17 21.48 3.17 -18.67
C GLU A 17 20.79 2.40 -17.55
N THR A 18 20.51 3.05 -16.42
CA THR A 18 19.71 2.47 -15.33
C THR A 18 18.33 2.04 -15.83
N ILE A 19 17.63 2.89 -16.60
CA ILE A 19 16.32 2.55 -17.17
C ILE A 19 16.42 1.33 -18.10
N LYS A 20 17.42 1.28 -18.98
CA LYS A 20 17.64 0.13 -19.88
C LYS A 20 17.93 -1.14 -19.08
N PHE A 21 18.79 -1.05 -18.07
CA PHE A 21 19.14 -2.15 -17.19
C PHE A 21 17.91 -2.68 -16.44
N LEU A 22 17.14 -1.81 -15.78
CA LEU A 22 15.93 -2.19 -15.04
C LEU A 22 14.91 -2.84 -15.97
N ARG A 23 14.65 -2.25 -17.14
CA ARG A 23 13.73 -2.83 -18.12
C ARG A 23 14.15 -4.25 -18.51
N PHE A 24 15.42 -4.45 -18.82
CA PHE A 24 15.93 -5.77 -19.22
C PHE A 24 15.81 -6.81 -18.11
N ASN A 25 16.14 -6.44 -16.86
CA ASN A 25 16.15 -7.35 -15.72
C ASN A 25 14.75 -7.65 -15.15
N LEU A 26 13.80 -6.73 -15.31
CA LEU A 26 12.45 -6.85 -14.73
C LEU A 26 11.42 -7.39 -15.71
N ALA A 27 11.59 -7.17 -17.01
CA ALA A 27 10.52 -7.45 -17.95
C ALA A 27 10.05 -8.91 -17.90
N GLN A 28 10.97 -9.88 -17.85
CA GLN A 28 10.62 -11.31 -17.78
C GLN A 28 9.90 -11.73 -16.49
N GLN A 29 10.02 -10.94 -15.42
CA GLN A 29 9.34 -11.24 -14.14
C GLN A 29 7.92 -10.68 -14.08
N VAL A 30 7.61 -9.71 -14.95
CA VAL A 30 6.33 -8.97 -14.95
C VAL A 30 5.47 -9.36 -16.15
N SER A 31 6.09 -9.66 -17.29
CA SER A 31 5.44 -9.92 -18.56
C SER A 31 6.25 -10.90 -19.41
N ASP A 32 5.56 -11.71 -20.20
CA ASP A 32 6.21 -12.57 -21.21
C ASP A 32 6.87 -11.74 -22.33
N SER A 33 6.53 -10.45 -22.43
CA SER A 33 7.13 -9.50 -23.36
C SER A 33 8.17 -8.60 -22.68
N LYS A 34 9.38 -8.52 -23.26
CA LYS A 34 10.50 -7.71 -22.76
C LYS A 34 10.25 -6.19 -22.73
N THR A 35 9.19 -5.70 -23.37
CA THR A 35 8.96 -4.26 -23.58
C THR A 35 7.67 -3.74 -22.95
N ASP A 36 6.82 -4.61 -22.40
CA ASP A 36 5.45 -4.24 -22.01
C ASP A 36 5.32 -3.97 -20.50
N ILE A 37 6.28 -3.22 -19.93
CA ILE A 37 6.28 -2.85 -18.51
C ILE A 37 6.35 -1.34 -18.30
N SER A 38 5.56 -0.87 -17.35
CA SER A 38 5.73 0.43 -16.71
C SER A 38 6.43 0.20 -15.37
N PHE A 39 7.42 1.02 -15.05
CA PHE A 39 8.11 0.92 -13.77
C PHE A 39 8.58 2.30 -13.32
N ASP A 40 8.80 2.41 -12.01
CA ASP A 40 9.43 3.55 -11.36
C ASP A 40 10.34 3.05 -10.24
N TYR A 41 11.30 3.86 -9.80
CA TYR A 41 12.26 3.46 -8.79
C TYR A 41 12.69 4.60 -7.87
N GLN A 42 13.11 4.22 -6.67
CA GLN A 42 13.73 5.11 -5.69
C GLN A 42 15.04 4.51 -5.18
N VAL A 43 16.05 5.35 -4.99
CA VAL A 43 17.30 4.96 -4.32
C VAL A 43 17.01 4.75 -2.83
N ILE A 44 17.31 3.57 -2.31
CA ILE A 44 17.14 3.25 -0.88
C ILE A 44 18.48 3.03 -0.15
N ASP A 45 19.55 2.76 -0.89
CA ASP A 45 20.92 2.72 -0.35
C ASP A 45 21.91 3.37 -1.31
N SER A 46 22.81 4.19 -0.76
CA SER A 46 23.79 4.98 -1.52
C SER A 46 25.16 4.30 -1.54
N PRO A 47 25.95 4.51 -2.60
CA PRO A 47 27.28 3.92 -2.70
C PRO A 47 28.18 4.34 -1.54
N THR A 48 29.01 3.42 -1.08
CA THR A 48 30.01 3.63 -0.03
C THR A 48 31.42 3.60 -0.62
N PRO A 49 32.46 4.09 0.08
CA PRO A 49 33.84 4.02 -0.42
C PRO A 49 34.31 2.59 -0.77
N THR A 50 33.67 1.57 -0.19
CA THR A 50 33.97 0.14 -0.38
C THR A 50 33.03 -0.56 -1.35
N ASN A 51 31.88 0.04 -1.70
CA ASN A 51 30.90 -0.52 -2.63
C ASN A 51 30.36 0.58 -3.54
N SER A 52 30.68 0.52 -4.84
CA SER A 52 30.20 1.45 -5.85
C SER A 52 28.76 1.22 -6.28
N ASN A 53 28.10 0.18 -5.79
CA ASN A 53 26.70 -0.09 -6.13
C ASN A 53 25.76 0.76 -5.28
N THR A 54 24.60 1.06 -5.85
CA THR A 54 23.43 1.61 -5.18
C THR A 54 22.31 0.59 -5.22
N THR A 55 21.46 0.59 -4.19
CA THR A 55 20.28 -0.28 -4.16
C THR A 55 19.05 0.55 -4.46
N LEU A 56 18.30 0.10 -5.48
CA LEU A 56 17.05 0.72 -5.90
C LEU A 56 15.87 -0.13 -5.41
N GLN A 57 14.86 0.51 -4.83
CA GLN A 57 13.53 -0.06 -4.70
C GLN A 57 12.76 0.23 -5.99
N VAL A 58 12.40 -0.82 -6.72
CA VAL A 58 11.74 -0.72 -8.01
C VAL A 58 10.32 -1.27 -7.91
N ILE A 59 9.38 -0.53 -8.49
CA ILE A 59 8.00 -0.96 -8.67
C ILE A 59 7.78 -1.17 -10.16
N ALA A 60 7.31 -2.35 -10.54
CA ALA A 60 7.03 -2.64 -11.94
C ALA A 60 5.67 -3.30 -12.13
N VAL A 61 5.00 -2.96 -13.23
CA VAL A 61 3.67 -3.48 -13.58
C VAL A 61 3.55 -3.59 -15.10
N ARG A 62 2.66 -4.46 -15.58
CA ARG A 62 2.34 -4.53 -17.01
C ARG A 62 1.84 -3.18 -17.51
N HIS A 63 2.40 -2.69 -18.61
CA HIS A 63 2.06 -1.38 -19.17
C HIS A 63 0.57 -1.29 -19.53
N GLU A 64 -0.01 -2.37 -20.05
CA GLU A 64 -1.46 -2.49 -20.33
C GLU A 64 -2.34 -2.11 -19.13
N ARG A 65 -1.96 -2.48 -17.89
CA ARG A 65 -2.75 -2.17 -16.68
C ARG A 65 -2.79 -0.67 -16.43
N VAL A 66 -1.64 -0.01 -16.58
CA VAL A 66 -1.52 1.45 -16.51
C VAL A 66 -2.34 2.13 -17.60
N GLY A 67 -2.22 1.64 -18.85
CA GLY A 67 -2.96 2.15 -20.00
C GLY A 67 -4.48 2.12 -19.80
N LYS A 68 -5.02 1.03 -19.22
CA LYS A 68 -6.46 0.91 -18.90
C LYS A 68 -6.94 1.98 -17.92
N LEU A 69 -6.17 2.26 -16.87
CA LEU A 69 -6.51 3.28 -15.87
C LEU A 69 -6.47 4.68 -16.48
N VAL A 70 -5.44 4.97 -17.29
CA VAL A 70 -5.32 6.25 -18.00
C VAL A 70 -6.49 6.46 -18.95
N ALA A 71 -6.83 5.44 -19.76
CA ALA A 71 -7.92 5.51 -20.71
C ALA A 71 -9.28 5.73 -20.02
N LEU A 72 -9.52 5.09 -18.87
CA LEU A 72 -10.74 5.27 -18.08
C LEU A 72 -10.90 6.73 -17.63
N LEU A 73 -9.84 7.34 -17.09
CA LEU A 73 -9.87 8.72 -16.65
C LEU A 73 -10.03 9.69 -17.82
N GLN A 74 -9.36 9.44 -18.94
CA GLN A 74 -9.51 10.23 -20.17
C GLN A 74 -10.93 10.16 -20.73
N ALA A 75 -11.57 8.99 -20.70
CA ALA A 75 -12.97 8.82 -21.11
C ALA A 75 -13.95 9.62 -20.22
N ALA A 76 -13.57 9.88 -18.96
CA ALA A 76 -14.26 10.77 -18.04
C ALA A 76 -13.86 12.25 -18.17
N ASN A 77 -13.13 12.63 -19.23
CA ASN A 77 -12.55 13.96 -19.44
C ASN A 77 -11.59 14.43 -18.34
N LEU A 78 -10.97 13.49 -17.62
CA LEU A 78 -9.93 13.76 -16.64
C LEU A 78 -8.54 13.54 -17.24
N LYS A 79 -7.56 14.33 -16.78
CA LYS A 79 -6.16 14.19 -17.17
C LYS A 79 -5.37 13.56 -16.00
N PRO A 80 -5.06 12.26 -16.04
CA PRO A 80 -4.21 11.66 -15.01
C PRO A 80 -2.85 12.34 -15.00
N LYS A 81 -2.42 12.81 -13.83
CA LYS A 81 -1.08 13.38 -13.61
C LYS A 81 -0.14 12.36 -12.98
N ILE A 82 -0.66 11.58 -12.04
CA ILE A 82 0.12 10.65 -11.23
C ILE A 82 -0.58 9.30 -11.28
N ILE A 83 0.22 8.24 -11.35
CA ILE A 83 -0.22 6.86 -11.14
C ILE A 83 0.60 6.35 -9.99
N ASP A 84 -0.08 5.81 -9.00
CA ASP A 84 0.50 5.45 -7.71
C ASP A 84 0.17 4.00 -7.38
N VAL A 85 0.79 3.47 -6.33
CA VAL A 85 0.51 2.13 -5.80
C VAL A 85 -0.20 2.22 -4.45
N ASP A 86 -1.06 1.23 -4.22
CA ASP A 86 -1.90 1.17 -3.02
C ASP A 86 -1.08 1.19 -1.73
N VAL A 87 0.07 0.53 -1.69
CA VAL A 87 0.99 0.50 -0.53
C VAL A 87 1.29 1.92 -0.02
N TYR A 88 1.76 2.80 -0.90
CA TYR A 88 2.13 4.15 -0.51
C TYR A 88 0.89 5.01 -0.26
N ALA A 89 -0.21 4.80 -0.98
CA ALA A 89 -1.45 5.50 -0.70
C ALA A 89 -1.96 5.20 0.72
N LEU A 90 -1.97 3.92 1.11
CA LEU A 90 -2.36 3.49 2.46
C LEU A 90 -1.45 4.10 3.54
N GLU A 91 -0.13 3.97 3.39
CA GLU A 91 0.85 4.52 4.35
C GLU A 91 0.62 6.02 4.57
N ARG A 92 0.49 6.79 3.47
CA ARG A 92 0.26 8.22 3.53
C ARG A 92 -1.05 8.59 4.21
N ALA A 93 -2.11 7.82 3.98
CA ALA A 93 -3.44 8.09 4.51
C ALA A 93 -3.50 7.93 6.04
N VAL A 94 -2.75 6.98 6.59
CA VAL A 94 -2.72 6.72 8.05
C VAL A 94 -1.60 7.45 8.79
N ARG A 95 -0.78 8.27 8.11
CA ARG A 95 0.42 8.90 8.70
C ARG A 95 0.15 9.66 10.00
N TRP A 96 -1.05 10.21 10.19
CA TRP A 96 -1.45 10.87 11.44
C TRP A 96 -1.75 9.88 12.57
N GLN A 97 -2.36 8.73 12.26
CA GLN A 97 -2.61 7.67 13.24
C GLN A 97 -1.30 7.00 13.67
N LEU A 98 -0.32 6.90 12.77
CA LEU A 98 1.00 6.31 13.05
C LEU A 98 1.91 7.18 13.95
N LYS A 99 1.59 8.45 14.22
CA LYS A 99 2.52 9.38 14.89
C LYS A 99 2.99 8.93 16.28
N ASN A 100 2.14 8.21 17.01
CA ASN A 100 2.39 7.82 18.39
C ASN A 100 2.37 6.31 18.58
N ILE A 101 2.49 5.53 17.50
CA ILE A 101 2.52 4.08 17.56
C ILE A 101 3.97 3.62 17.45
N GLU A 102 4.41 2.84 18.41
CA GLU A 102 5.73 2.19 18.43
C GLU A 102 5.62 0.72 18.02
N GLY A 103 6.71 0.18 17.46
CA GLY A 103 6.76 -1.22 17.00
C GLY A 103 6.13 -1.44 15.62
N LEU A 104 5.85 -2.71 15.30
CA LEU A 104 5.26 -3.09 14.02
C LEU A 104 3.75 -2.85 14.00
N VAL A 105 3.30 -2.17 12.95
CA VAL A 105 1.89 -1.88 12.69
C VAL A 105 1.48 -2.51 11.36
N ALA A 106 0.41 -3.31 11.36
CA ALA A 106 -0.21 -3.83 10.15
C ALA A 106 -1.41 -2.96 9.75
N ILE A 107 -1.34 -2.32 8.59
CA ILE A 107 -2.50 -1.72 7.92
C ILE A 107 -3.12 -2.81 7.06
N ILE A 108 -4.36 -3.18 7.35
CA ILE A 108 -5.07 -4.25 6.66
C ILE A 108 -6.29 -3.64 5.96
N ASN A 109 -6.19 -3.49 4.64
CA ASN A 109 -7.29 -3.04 3.80
C ASN A 109 -8.08 -4.26 3.30
N ILE A 110 -9.36 -4.32 3.65
CA ILE A 110 -10.24 -5.47 3.40
C ILE A 110 -11.41 -4.99 2.54
N ASP A 111 -11.36 -5.34 1.25
CA ASP A 111 -12.36 -4.94 0.27
C ASP A 111 -13.20 -6.14 -0.19
N TYR A 112 -13.95 -5.97 -1.28
CA TYR A 112 -14.72 -7.04 -1.90
C TYR A 112 -13.80 -8.10 -2.51
N GLY A 113 -13.51 -9.14 -1.72
CA GLY A 113 -12.75 -10.31 -2.15
C GLY A 113 -11.24 -10.14 -2.14
N ASN A 114 -10.72 -8.99 -1.70
CA ASN A 114 -9.30 -8.70 -1.61
C ASN A 114 -8.91 -8.36 -0.16
N ILE A 115 -7.77 -8.88 0.27
CA ILE A 115 -7.08 -8.47 1.49
C ILE A 115 -5.72 -7.93 1.09
N PHE A 116 -5.40 -6.73 1.55
CA PHE A 116 -4.13 -6.07 1.33
C PHE A 116 -3.52 -5.68 2.67
N ILE A 117 -2.34 -6.21 2.98
CA ILE A 117 -1.64 -6.01 4.25
C ILE A 117 -0.34 -5.25 3.97
N VAL A 118 -0.16 -4.13 4.66
CA VAL A 118 1.10 -3.38 4.71
C VAL A 118 1.59 -3.37 6.15
N VAL A 119 2.78 -3.91 6.39
CA VAL A 119 3.42 -3.83 7.71
C VAL A 119 4.45 -2.71 7.69
N ILE A 120 4.39 -1.86 8.70
CA ILE A 120 5.26 -0.70 8.87
C ILE A 120 6.03 -0.83 10.18
N ASP A 121 7.33 -0.57 10.13
CA ASP A 121 8.20 -0.33 11.28
C ASP A 121 8.75 1.09 11.21
N SER A 122 8.48 1.92 12.22
CA SER A 122 9.12 3.24 12.33
C SER A 122 9.00 4.10 11.05
N LYS A 123 7.81 4.06 10.41
CA LYS A 123 7.46 4.70 9.11
C LYS A 123 8.10 4.08 7.87
N LYS A 124 8.80 2.96 7.98
CA LYS A 124 9.29 2.18 6.84
C LYS A 124 8.37 1.01 6.58
N ILE A 125 7.97 0.82 5.33
CA ILE A 125 7.25 -0.38 4.91
C ILE A 125 8.25 -1.54 4.96
N VAL A 126 7.96 -2.55 5.76
CA VAL A 126 8.82 -3.74 5.94
C VAL A 126 8.23 -4.99 5.31
N TYR A 127 6.92 -4.98 5.03
CA TYR A 127 6.25 -6.12 4.39
C TYR A 127 4.99 -5.66 3.66
N VAL A 128 4.71 -6.30 2.52
CA VAL A 128 3.51 -6.09 1.72
C VAL A 128 2.97 -7.45 1.28
N TYR A 129 1.67 -7.66 1.45
CA TYR A 129 0.98 -8.87 1.02
C TYR A 129 -0.38 -8.54 0.43
N GLU A 130 -0.71 -9.15 -0.70
CA GLU A 130 -1.98 -8.99 -1.40
C GLU A 130 -2.52 -10.39 -1.72
N ASP A 131 -3.77 -10.64 -1.37
CA ASP A 131 -4.44 -11.91 -1.65
C ASP A 131 -5.88 -11.70 -2.12
N PHE A 132 -6.29 -12.50 -3.09
CA PHE A 132 -7.67 -12.57 -3.57
C PHE A 132 -8.35 -13.78 -2.95
N VAL A 133 -9.18 -13.52 -1.94
CA VAL A 133 -9.90 -14.54 -1.17
C VAL A 133 -11.30 -14.82 -1.72
N GLY A 134 -11.80 -13.96 -2.61
CA GLY A 134 -13.17 -14.01 -3.14
C GLY A 134 -14.22 -13.48 -2.17
N ASN A 135 -15.36 -13.06 -2.71
CA ASN A 135 -16.40 -12.37 -1.95
C ASN A 135 -17.07 -13.24 -0.89
N GLU A 136 -17.24 -14.53 -1.18
CA GLU A 136 -17.93 -15.48 -0.29
C GLU A 136 -17.12 -15.74 1.00
N SER A 137 -15.80 -15.70 0.90
CA SER A 137 -14.86 -15.84 2.00
C SER A 137 -14.77 -14.59 2.90
N LEU A 138 -15.43 -13.48 2.53
CA LEU A 138 -15.49 -12.23 3.29
C LEU A 138 -16.94 -11.76 3.51
N GLY A 139 -17.88 -12.70 3.52
CA GLY A 139 -19.31 -12.41 3.67
C GLY A 139 -19.70 -11.98 5.09
N SER A 140 -18.98 -12.46 6.10
CA SER A 140 -19.28 -12.24 7.53
C SER A 140 -18.03 -11.88 8.33
N ILE A 141 -18.23 -11.30 9.52
CA ILE A 141 -17.14 -10.98 10.45
C ILE A 141 -16.31 -12.22 10.80
N VAL A 142 -16.97 -13.35 11.07
CA VAL A 142 -16.28 -14.61 11.39
C VAL A 142 -15.31 -15.01 10.28
N GLN A 143 -15.78 -15.03 9.03
CA GLN A 143 -14.93 -15.40 7.91
C GLN A 143 -13.79 -14.40 7.68
N VAL A 144 -14.06 -13.09 7.84
CA VAL A 144 -13.00 -12.07 7.76
C VAL A 144 -11.92 -12.35 8.80
N VAL A 145 -12.32 -12.58 10.06
CA VAL A 145 -11.38 -12.87 11.16
C VAL A 145 -10.58 -14.14 10.89
N GLU A 146 -11.22 -15.22 10.42
CA GLU A 146 -10.53 -16.47 10.05
C GLU A 146 -9.49 -16.25 8.94
N GLN A 147 -9.83 -15.46 7.91
CA GLN A 147 -8.88 -15.12 6.88
C GLN A 147 -7.73 -14.29 7.44
N LEU A 148 -8.00 -13.30 8.28
CA LEU A 148 -6.94 -12.49 8.89
C LEU A 148 -6.02 -13.33 9.78
N ASP A 149 -6.57 -14.22 10.60
CA ASP A 149 -5.78 -15.14 11.44
C ASP A 149 -4.82 -15.98 10.59
N LEU A 150 -5.35 -16.65 9.56
CA LEU A 150 -4.54 -17.46 8.63
C LEU A 150 -3.40 -16.65 8.00
N LYS A 151 -3.70 -15.44 7.51
CA LYS A 151 -2.69 -14.59 6.87
C LYS A 151 -1.64 -14.13 7.88
N LEU A 152 -2.06 -13.68 9.05
CA LEU A 152 -1.14 -13.14 10.05
C LEU A 152 -0.25 -14.23 10.66
N GLN A 153 -0.73 -15.46 10.77
CA GLN A 153 0.11 -16.62 11.12
C GLN A 153 1.25 -16.85 10.11
N LEU A 154 0.97 -16.69 8.81
CA LEU A 154 2.02 -16.77 7.77
C LEU A 154 3.01 -15.61 7.91
N LEU A 155 2.53 -14.41 8.21
CA LEU A 155 3.37 -13.22 8.40
C LEU A 155 4.30 -13.35 9.61
N HIS A 156 3.85 -13.93 10.72
CA HIS A 156 4.67 -14.10 11.94
C HIS A 156 6.00 -14.82 11.70
N SER A 157 6.08 -15.68 10.69
CA SER A 157 7.31 -16.40 10.34
C SER A 157 8.33 -15.55 9.57
N VAL A 158 7.91 -14.41 9.03
CA VAL A 158 8.73 -13.51 8.18
C VAL A 158 9.10 -12.22 8.91
N LEU A 159 8.27 -11.77 9.85
CA LEU A 159 8.52 -10.55 10.61
C LEU A 159 9.64 -10.74 11.65
N SER A 160 10.42 -9.67 11.86
CA SER A 160 11.53 -9.66 12.83
C SER A 160 11.09 -9.63 14.29
N GLN A 161 9.86 -9.19 14.54
CA GLN A 161 9.23 -9.09 15.86
C GLN A 161 7.71 -9.24 15.74
N PRO A 162 6.97 -9.47 16.85
CA PRO A 162 5.52 -9.57 16.81
C PRO A 162 4.85 -8.25 16.36
N LEU A 163 3.67 -8.35 15.75
CA LEU A 163 2.82 -7.20 15.47
C LEU A 163 2.31 -6.59 16.78
N GLY A 164 2.53 -5.29 16.97
CA GLY A 164 2.01 -4.57 18.13
C GLY A 164 0.58 -4.09 17.91
N GLN A 165 0.23 -3.74 16.67
CA GLN A 165 -1.06 -3.12 16.37
C GLN A 165 -1.56 -3.43 14.95
N ILE A 166 -2.89 -3.48 14.81
CA ILE A 166 -3.61 -3.59 13.55
C ILE A 166 -4.45 -2.32 13.32
N ILE A 167 -4.39 -1.79 12.10
CA ILE A 167 -5.26 -0.72 11.60
C ILE A 167 -6.11 -1.31 10.47
N LEU A 168 -7.41 -1.47 10.70
CA LEU A 168 -8.36 -2.01 9.73
C LEU A 168 -8.91 -0.93 8.81
N ALA A 169 -8.89 -1.19 7.51
CA ALA A 169 -9.36 -0.31 6.45
C ALA A 169 -10.19 -1.07 5.41
N GLY A 170 -10.77 -0.33 4.46
CA GLY A 170 -11.50 -0.87 3.33
C GLY A 170 -13.00 -1.05 3.59
N GLU A 171 -13.67 -1.61 2.59
CA GLU A 171 -15.12 -1.81 2.59
C GLU A 171 -15.65 -2.65 3.74
N LYS A 172 -14.86 -3.60 4.27
CA LYS A 172 -15.27 -4.46 5.38
C LYS A 172 -14.96 -3.88 6.74
N ALA A 173 -14.06 -2.89 6.85
CA ALA A 173 -13.73 -2.25 8.13
C ALA A 173 -14.91 -1.48 8.75
N VAL A 174 -15.98 -1.19 7.98
CA VAL A 174 -17.20 -0.57 8.53
C VAL A 174 -18.17 -1.56 9.17
N LEU A 175 -17.89 -2.86 9.11
CA LEU A 175 -18.72 -3.87 9.77
C LEU A 175 -18.63 -3.68 11.29
N PHE A 176 -19.78 -3.42 11.90
CA PHE A 176 -19.87 -3.16 13.34
C PHE A 176 -19.33 -4.35 14.15
N GLY A 177 -18.38 -4.09 15.05
CA GLY A 177 -17.75 -5.09 15.91
C GLY A 177 -16.65 -5.91 15.24
N LEU A 178 -16.24 -5.58 14.01
CA LEU A 178 -15.13 -6.27 13.35
C LEU A 178 -13.80 -6.04 14.07
N ASP A 179 -13.50 -4.80 14.45
CA ASP A 179 -12.31 -4.46 15.24
C ASP A 179 -12.28 -5.20 16.58
N ASP A 180 -13.39 -5.25 17.30
CA ASP A 180 -13.51 -6.01 18.54
C ASP A 180 -13.29 -7.51 18.33
N ALA A 181 -13.86 -8.08 17.26
CA ALA A 181 -13.71 -9.49 16.93
C ALA A 181 -12.27 -9.83 16.54
N VAL A 182 -11.62 -9.00 15.74
CA VAL A 182 -10.21 -9.14 15.36
C VAL A 182 -9.31 -9.01 16.60
N ASN A 183 -9.54 -8.00 17.44
CA ASN A 183 -8.79 -7.80 18.68
C ASN A 183 -8.90 -9.01 19.61
N SER A 184 -10.13 -9.50 19.83
CA SER A 184 -10.39 -10.64 20.72
C SER A 184 -9.79 -11.94 20.20
N GLN A 185 -9.92 -12.23 18.89
CA GLN A 185 -9.45 -13.49 18.32
C GLN A 185 -7.93 -13.52 18.19
N LEU A 186 -7.33 -12.41 17.74
CA LEU A 186 -5.90 -12.35 17.43
C LEU A 186 -5.05 -11.91 18.62
N ASN A 187 -5.67 -11.35 19.67
CA ASN A 187 -4.98 -10.76 20.82
C ASN A 187 -3.95 -9.68 20.40
N ILE A 188 -4.31 -8.88 19.38
CA ILE A 188 -3.51 -7.74 18.89
C ILE A 188 -4.39 -6.50 18.96
N HIS A 189 -3.85 -5.42 19.52
CA HIS A 189 -4.57 -4.16 19.61
C HIS A 189 -5.02 -3.73 18.21
N THR A 190 -6.33 -3.61 18.01
CA THR A 190 -6.91 -3.33 16.70
C THR A 190 -7.73 -2.05 16.75
N MET A 191 -7.59 -1.21 15.73
CA MET A 191 -8.38 0.00 15.56
C MET A 191 -8.87 0.15 14.13
N ILE A 192 -9.97 0.89 13.96
CA ILE A 192 -10.47 1.28 12.65
C ILE A 192 -9.68 2.48 12.11
N ALA A 193 -9.33 2.44 10.83
CA ALA A 193 -8.62 3.50 10.14
C ALA A 193 -9.49 4.75 9.96
N ASN A 194 -8.88 5.92 10.13
CA ASN A 194 -9.49 7.21 9.84
C ASN A 194 -8.47 8.13 9.14
N PRO A 195 -8.53 8.23 7.81
CA PRO A 195 -7.55 9.00 7.04
C PRO A 195 -7.80 10.51 7.14
N PHE A 196 -8.87 10.95 7.81
CA PHE A 196 -9.21 12.36 8.01
C PHE A 196 -8.72 12.91 9.35
N LEU A 197 -8.02 12.09 10.14
CA LEU A 197 -7.50 12.52 11.44
C LEU A 197 -6.53 13.69 11.26
N GLY A 198 -6.81 14.80 11.95
CA GLY A 198 -6.00 16.03 11.86
C GLY A 198 -6.32 16.91 10.65
N MET A 199 -7.34 16.58 9.84
CA MET A 199 -7.83 17.42 8.75
C MET A 199 -8.92 18.38 9.22
N GLN A 200 -9.01 19.53 8.55
CA GLN A 200 -10.15 20.44 8.68
C GLN A 200 -11.23 20.07 7.67
N LEU A 201 -12.46 19.87 8.13
CA LEU A 201 -13.58 19.53 7.26
C LEU A 201 -14.30 20.80 6.81
N SER A 202 -14.53 20.92 5.50
CA SER A 202 -15.35 21.99 4.93
C SER A 202 -16.79 21.89 5.46
N PRO A 203 -17.48 23.03 5.72
CA PRO A 203 -18.88 23.03 6.15
C PRO A 203 -19.84 22.34 5.18
N ALA A 204 -19.45 22.21 3.90
CA ALA A 204 -20.24 21.50 2.89
C ALA A 204 -20.23 19.97 3.09
N VAL A 205 -19.35 19.44 3.94
CA VAL A 205 -19.20 18.01 4.14
C VAL A 205 -19.82 17.57 5.46
N SER A 206 -20.73 16.61 5.39
CA SER A 206 -21.34 16.01 6.57
C SER A 206 -20.29 15.23 7.38
N GLN A 207 -20.10 15.63 8.63
CA GLN A 207 -19.21 14.92 9.57
C GLN A 207 -19.68 13.48 9.81
N GLU A 208 -20.99 13.27 9.96
CA GLU A 208 -21.56 11.94 10.20
C GLU A 208 -21.26 10.98 9.03
N LEU A 209 -21.54 11.40 7.79
CA LEU A 209 -21.21 10.64 6.59
C LEU A 209 -19.71 10.36 6.49
N ILE A 210 -18.85 11.36 6.73
CA ILE A 210 -17.39 11.17 6.69
C ILE A 210 -16.95 10.08 7.66
N GLN A 211 -17.44 10.11 8.90
CA GLN A 211 -17.05 9.10 9.91
C GLN A 211 -17.47 7.70 9.49
N LYS A 212 -18.65 7.55 8.86
CA LYS A 212 -19.15 6.25 8.37
C LYS A 212 -18.35 5.69 7.20
N ILE A 213 -17.76 6.54 6.36
CA ILE A 213 -17.02 6.11 5.16
C ILE A 213 -15.50 6.19 5.33
N ALA A 214 -15.01 6.75 6.43
CA ALA A 214 -13.58 7.00 6.67
C ALA A 214 -12.67 5.79 6.37
N PRO A 215 -12.99 4.56 6.82
CA PRO A 215 -12.11 3.42 6.59
C PRO A 215 -12.03 3.02 5.11
N LYS A 216 -13.05 3.34 4.31
CA LYS A 216 -13.12 3.06 2.87
C LYS A 216 -12.32 4.06 2.04
N MET A 217 -11.96 5.19 2.63
CA MET A 217 -11.38 6.33 1.91
C MET A 217 -9.85 6.38 2.01
N LEU A 218 -9.18 5.34 2.53
CA LEU A 218 -7.74 5.40 2.73
C LEU A 218 -6.99 5.55 1.41
N ILE A 219 -7.29 4.73 0.39
CA ILE A 219 -6.60 4.82 -0.91
C ILE A 219 -6.85 6.18 -1.56
N SER A 220 -8.11 6.61 -1.64
CA SER A 220 -8.47 7.89 -2.25
C SER A 220 -7.86 9.08 -1.51
N CYS A 221 -7.86 9.06 -0.17
CA CYS A 221 -7.22 10.08 0.65
C CYS A 221 -5.69 10.08 0.45
N GLY A 222 -5.05 8.91 0.45
CA GLY A 222 -3.62 8.77 0.21
C GLY A 222 -3.17 9.27 -1.15
N LEU A 223 -3.96 9.00 -2.19
CA LEU A 223 -3.75 9.55 -3.54
C LEU A 223 -3.88 11.07 -3.55
N ALA A 224 -4.90 11.62 -2.88
CA ALA A 224 -5.09 13.08 -2.79
C ALA A 224 -3.92 13.75 -2.05
N LEU A 225 -3.42 13.14 -0.98
CA LEU A 225 -2.26 13.61 -0.21
C LEU A 225 -0.95 13.56 -1.01
N ARG A 226 -0.87 12.82 -2.12
CA ARG A 226 0.30 12.85 -3.01
C ARG A 226 0.56 14.24 -3.57
N VAL A 227 -0.52 14.96 -3.87
CA VAL A 227 -0.44 16.30 -4.44
C VAL A 227 0.29 17.25 -3.49
N ASP A 228 0.09 17.10 -2.18
CA ASP A 228 0.76 17.93 -1.16
C ASP A 228 2.26 17.65 -1.04
N ASP A 229 2.71 16.43 -1.36
CA ASP A 229 4.12 16.04 -1.31
C ASP A 229 4.90 16.59 -2.54
N GLU A 230 4.23 16.86 -3.67
CA GLU A 230 4.82 17.52 -4.84
C GLU A 230 5.05 19.03 -4.64
N TYR A 231 4.22 19.73 -3.86
CA TYR A 231 4.36 21.18 -3.62
C TYR A 231 5.35 21.54 -2.49
N LYS A 232 5.97 20.54 -1.85
CA LYS A 232 6.99 20.74 -0.81
C LYS A 232 8.42 20.55 -1.29
N ASN A 233 8.61 20.17 -2.55
CA ASN A 233 9.91 20.12 -3.24
C ASN A 233 9.94 21.13 -4.39
#